data_AF-A0A1Q4YA25-F1
#
_entry.id   AF-A0A1Q4YA25-F1
#
_cell.length_a   1.000
_cell.length_b   1.000
_cell.length_c   1.000
_cell.angle_alpha   90.00
_cell.angle_beta   90.00
_cell.angle_gamma   90.00
#
_symmetry.space_group_name_H-M   'P 1'
#
loop_
_entity.id
_entity.type
_entity.pdbx_description
1 polymer ?
#
loop_
_entity_poly.entity_id
_entity_poly.type
_entity_poly.pdbx_seq_one_letter_code
_entity_poly.pdbx_strand_id
1 'polypeptide(L)' 'MYFTDRGIEELESRRGEEEVTFAWLADKLRAFVDLNPDFETAVERLATYLARDDEDFED' A
#
# COMPACT_ATOMS: atom_id res chain seq x y z
N MET A 1 -8.08 -4.40 21.52
CA MET A 1 -6.99 -4.72 20.57
C MET A 1 -6.66 -3.40 19.90
N TYR A 2 -5.54 -2.78 20.25
CA TYR A 2 -5.12 -1.56 19.56
C TYR A 2 -4.56 -2.00 18.21
N PHE A 3 -5.40 -1.99 17.18
CA PHE A 3 -4.91 -1.92 15.80
C PHE A 3 -4.39 -0.50 15.62
N THR A 4 -3.22 -0.24 16.18
CA THR A 4 -2.47 0.98 15.92
C THR A 4 -1.88 0.88 14.54
N ASP A 5 -1.81 2.00 13.84
CA ASP A 5 -1.13 2.18 12.55
C ASP A 5 0.40 2.05 12.67
N ARG A 6 0.91 1.30 13.65
CA ARG A 6 2.33 1.17 14.00
C ARG A 6 3.19 0.77 12.80
N GLY A 7 2.69 -0.08 11.92
CA GLY A 7 3.41 -0.46 10.70
C GLY A 7 3.52 0.69 9.69
N ILE A 8 2.48 1.54 9.62
CA ILE A 8 2.43 2.73 8.77
C ILE A 8 3.33 3.82 9.37
N GLU A 9 3.25 4.07 10.68
CA GLU A 9 4.13 5.01 11.40
C GLU A 9 5.61 4.64 11.24
N GLU A 10 5.96 3.37 11.34
CA GLU A 10 7.34 2.90 11.14
C GLU A 10 7.80 3.11 9.68
N LEU A 11 6.92 2.86 8.71
CA LEU A 11 7.22 3.08 7.29
C LEU A 11 7.48 4.56 7.01
N GLU A 12 6.61 5.44 7.51
CA GLU A 12 6.75 6.89 7.39
C GLU A 12 8.03 7.38 8.07
N SER A 13 8.29 6.96 9.32
CA SER A 13 9.47 7.39 10.06
C SER A 13 10.78 6.95 9.42
N ARG A 14 10.83 5.77 8.77
CA ARG A 14 12.06 5.25 8.17
C ARG A 14 12.28 5.66 6.72
N ARG A 15 11.20 5.80 5.95
CA ARG A 15 11.26 5.90 4.48
C ARG A 15 10.34 6.98 3.92
N GLY A 16 9.76 7.85 4.75
CA GLY A 16 8.82 8.89 4.30
C GLY A 16 9.41 9.93 3.36
N GLU A 17 10.74 10.10 3.35
CA GLU A 17 11.44 10.98 2.39
C GLU A 17 11.75 10.30 1.05
N GLU A 18 11.48 9.00 0.89
CA GLU A 18 11.76 8.27 -0.35
C GLU A 18 10.60 8.41 -1.35
N GLU A 19 10.91 8.78 -2.59
CA GLU A 19 9.96 8.76 -3.71
C GLU A 19 10.02 7.42 -4.46
N VAL A 20 8.86 6.82 -4.73
CA VAL A 20 8.73 5.57 -5.48
C VAL A 20 7.61 5.67 -6.50
N THR A 21 7.68 4.87 -7.56
CA THR A 21 6.60 4.77 -8.54
C THR A 21 5.50 3.82 -8.06
N PHE A 22 4.26 4.01 -8.54
CA PHE A 22 3.18 3.05 -8.29
C PHE A 22 3.49 1.66 -8.84
N ALA A 23 4.27 1.56 -9.92
CA ALA A 23 4.73 0.27 -10.42
C ALA A 23 5.63 -0.46 -9.40
N TRP A 24 6.57 0.26 -8.77
CA TRP A 24 7.41 -0.32 -7.71
C TRP A 24 6.57 -0.74 -6.50
N LEU A 25 5.58 0.07 -6.11
CA LEU A 25 4.69 -0.27 -5.00
C LEU A 25 3.85 -1.51 -5.31
N ALA A 26 3.28 -1.62 -6.52
CA ALA A 26 2.53 -2.78 -6.95
C ALA A 26 3.36 -4.08 -6.89
N ASP A 27 4.64 -4.02 -7.25
CA ASP A 27 5.55 -5.17 -7.12
C ASP A 27 5.77 -5.56 -5.64
N LYS A 28 5.83 -4.60 -4.71
CA LYS A 28 5.90 -4.90 -3.28
C LYS A 28 4.63 -5.53 -2.74
N LEU A 29 3.46 -5.04 -3.17
CA LEU A 29 2.16 -5.62 -2.80
C LEU A 29 2.04 -7.06 -3.29
N ARG A 30 2.42 -7.33 -4.55
CA ARG A 30 2.41 -8.69 -5.11
C ARG A 30 3.34 -9.63 -4.33
N ALA A 31 4.57 -9.21 -4.09
CA ALA A 31 5.53 -10.01 -3.31
C ALA A 31 5.02 -10.29 -1.88
N PHE A 32 4.29 -9.35 -1.27
CA PHE A 32 3.68 -9.57 0.04
C PHE A 32 2.57 -10.63 -0.02
N VAL A 33 1.67 -10.57 -1.01
CA VAL A 33 0.60 -11.56 -1.19
C VAL A 33 1.16 -12.94 -1.52
N ASP A 34 2.19 -13.03 -2.37
CA ASP A 34 2.86 -14.28 -2.71
C ASP A 34 3.39 -15.01 -1.46
N LEU A 35 3.87 -14.25 -0.47
CA LEU A 35 4.36 -14.78 0.81
C LEU A 35 3.25 -14.95 1.86
N ASN A 36 2.13 -14.24 1.73
CA ASN A 36 1.06 -14.16 2.72
C ASN A 36 -0.32 -14.20 2.04
N PRO A 37 -0.73 -15.35 1.46
CA PRO A 37 -1.93 -15.45 0.63
C PRO A 37 -3.23 -15.11 1.36
N ASP A 38 -3.29 -15.28 2.68
CA ASP A 38 -4.46 -14.94 3.51
C ASP A 38 -4.83 -13.44 3.45
N PHE A 39 -3.92 -12.57 2.99
CA PHE A 39 -4.13 -11.13 2.88
C PHE A 39 -4.48 -10.65 1.46
N GLU A 40 -4.56 -11.55 0.47
CA GLU A 40 -4.83 -11.21 -0.93
C GLU A 40 -6.01 -10.25 -1.08
N THR A 41 -7.17 -10.58 -0.50
CA THR A 41 -8.38 -9.76 -0.65
C THR A 41 -8.21 -8.34 -0.07
N ALA A 42 -7.48 -8.19 1.03
CA ALA A 42 -7.25 -6.87 1.63
C ALA A 42 -6.29 -6.03 0.77
N VAL A 43 -5.23 -6.67 0.26
CA VAL A 43 -4.23 -6.02 -0.58
C VAL A 43 -4.80 -5.65 -1.96
N GLU A 44 -5.62 -6.50 -2.56
CA GLU A 44 -6.30 -6.22 -3.83
C GLU A 44 -7.23 -4.99 -3.72
N ARG A 45 -7.95 -4.85 -2.59
CA ARG A 45 -8.78 -3.66 -2.31
C ARG A 45 -7.96 -2.40 -2.15
N LEU A 46 -6.82 -2.48 -1.44
CA LEU A 46 -5.89 -1.36 -1.31
C LEU A 46 -5.31 -0.95 -2.67
N ALA A 47 -4.88 -1.90 -3.50
CA ALA A 47 -4.36 -1.64 -4.84
C ALA A 47 -5.43 -0.98 -5.73
N THR A 48 -6.68 -1.46 -5.65
CA THR A 48 -7.81 -0.85 -6.38
C THR A 48 -8.09 0.58 -5.92
N TYR A 49 -8.00 0.86 -4.62
CA TYR A 49 -8.16 2.20 -4.07
C TYR A 49 -7.06 3.14 -4.59
N LEU A 50 -5.78 2.72 -4.50
CA LEU A 50 -4.64 3.51 -4.98
C LEU A 50 -4.68 3.78 -6.49
N ALA A 51 -5.19 2.83 -7.28
CA ALA A 51 -5.30 2.98 -8.73
C ALA A 51 -6.38 3.99 -9.17
N ARG A 52 -7.29 4.37 -8.27
CA ARG A 52 -8.39 5.30 -8.55
C ARG A 52 -8.16 6.71 -7.99
N ASP A 53 -7.18 6.89 -7.11
CA ASP A 53 -6.90 8.18 -6.47
C ASP A 53 -6.52 9.28 -7.48
N ASP A 54 -6.01 8.90 -8.66
CA ASP A 54 -5.72 9.84 -9.76
C ASP A 54 -6.97 10.33 -10.53
N GLU A 55 -8.15 9.72 -10.36
CA GLU A 55 -9.37 10.07 -11.11
C GLU A 55 -10.25 11.15 -10.44
N ASP A 56 -10.02 11.49 -9.17
CA ASP A 56 -10.88 12.41 -8.38
C ASP A 56 -10.31 13.85 -8.22
N PHE A 57 -9.19 14.19 -8.87
CA PHE A 57 -8.56 15.53 -8.80
C PHE A 57 -8.84 16.47 -9.99
N GLU A 58 -9.66 16.04 -10.96
CA GLU A 58 -10.17 16.91 -12.04
C GLU A 58 -11.69 17.17 -11.88
N ASP A 59 -12.04 18.10 -10.98
CA ASP A 59 -13.28 18.90 -11.03
C ASP A 59 -12.99 20.33 -10.51
#